data_AF-A0AA35SRP8-F1
#
_entry.id   AF-A0AA35SRP8-F1
#
_cell.length_a   1.000
_cell.length_b   1.000
_cell.length_c   1.000
_cell.angle_alpha   90.00
_cell.angle_beta   90.00
_cell.angle_gamma   90.00
#
_symmetry.space_group_name_H-M   'P 1'
#
loop_
_entity.id
_entity.type
_entity.pdbx_description
1 polymer ?
#
loop_
_entity_poly.entity_id
_entity_poly.type
_entity_poly.pdbx_seq_one_letter_code
_entity_poly.pdbx_strand_id
1 'polypeptide(L)'
;MLYVTVLLLSQQFEAAIEFLSRIEHFQSHAVHFAIGLQELGLLRLTESPRSRLLVRDSGGVHRLNYARLVISYTRRFSQTDPREALQYFFLLKGMEGRDGHDVFSLCVAELVMESREFALILGRLLPDGSRRPGAVDKFLRDTSELTAFVAAQAEAQGLYEDAVRLYDLCKDHEKVLTLLNQLLSSVASSPPSPQSQRDRLQQLAVALADRYKGCGHSAPHSLAHIFFVLLDIMTFFDHYHHKREDQALEVIQQLKLLPLVAGETVEQKVALFRTMEDEVRRCLPDLLLASMSLLYSQYCGTNAPSSRPGQQDGGQEAVRRKLRRQARTLITFAGMVPYQLPGDTNARLVQLEALMTS
;
A
#
# COMPACT_ATOMS: atom_id res chain seq x y z
N MET A 1 42.18 20.07 -24.17
CA MET A 1 43.04 18.88 -24.03
C MET A 1 44.40 19.18 -23.41
N LEU A 2 45.21 20.10 -23.96
CA LEU A 2 46.55 20.42 -23.40
C LEU A 2 46.53 20.73 -21.89
N TYR A 3 45.58 21.55 -21.43
CA TYR A 3 45.43 21.88 -20.02
C TYR A 3 45.16 20.66 -19.13
N VAL A 4 44.29 19.73 -19.57
CA VAL A 4 43.98 18.49 -18.85
C VAL A 4 45.23 17.61 -18.79
N THR A 5 45.97 17.48 -19.88
CA THR A 5 47.22 16.71 -19.91
C THR A 5 48.22 17.27 -18.91
N VAL A 6 48.36 18.59 -18.80
CA VAL A 6 49.21 19.23 -17.80
C VAL A 6 48.73 18.92 -16.37
N LEU A 7 47.42 19.01 -16.10
CA LEU A 7 46.86 18.67 -14.79
C LEU A 7 47.09 17.19 -14.41
N LEU A 8 46.93 16.28 -15.36
CA LEU A 8 47.19 14.85 -15.15
C LEU A 8 48.67 14.55 -14.89
N LEU A 9 49.58 15.14 -15.68
CA LEU A 9 51.03 14.97 -15.50
C LEU A 9 51.54 15.59 -14.20
N SER A 10 50.88 16.63 -13.71
CA SER A 10 51.16 17.28 -12.42
C SER A 10 50.40 16.65 -11.23
N GLN A 11 49.71 15.51 -11.46
CA GLN A 11 48.97 14.77 -10.44
C GLN A 11 47.83 15.56 -9.77
N GLN A 12 47.30 16.57 -10.44
CA GLN A 12 46.14 17.35 -9.99
C GLN A 12 44.85 16.72 -10.52
N PHE A 13 44.59 15.47 -10.13
CA PHE A 13 43.51 14.66 -10.66
C PHE A 13 42.12 15.27 -10.41
N GLU A 14 41.87 15.78 -9.21
CA GLU A 14 40.57 16.34 -8.82
C GLU A 14 40.21 17.58 -9.66
N ALA A 15 41.19 18.44 -9.92
CA ALA A 15 41.04 19.61 -10.78
C ALA A 15 40.89 19.23 -12.27
N ALA A 16 41.60 18.20 -12.72
CA ALA A 16 41.49 17.69 -14.09
C ALA A 16 40.07 17.16 -14.38
N ILE A 17 39.51 16.37 -13.45
CA ILE A 17 38.14 15.83 -13.55
C ILE A 17 37.11 16.95 -13.52
N GLU A 18 37.26 17.91 -12.61
CA GLU A 18 36.38 19.07 -12.52
C GLU A 18 36.36 19.83 -13.85
N PHE A 19 37.53 20.13 -14.42
CA PHE A 19 37.62 20.82 -15.70
C PHE A 19 36.99 20.03 -16.85
N LEU A 20 37.22 18.71 -16.92
CA LEU A 20 36.63 17.85 -17.94
C LEU A 20 35.09 17.78 -17.80
N SER A 21 34.57 17.74 -16.58
CA SER A 21 33.13 17.63 -16.32
C SER A 21 32.34 18.87 -16.78
N ARG A 22 32.99 20.04 -16.88
CA ARG A 22 32.37 21.27 -17.41
C ARG A 22 32.07 21.20 -18.90
N ILE A 23 32.81 20.39 -19.65
CA ILE A 23 32.67 20.27 -21.10
C ILE A 23 31.73 19.09 -21.38
N GLU A 24 30.54 19.37 -21.89
CA GLU A 24 29.49 18.37 -22.09
C GLU A 24 29.96 17.13 -22.87
N HIS A 25 30.71 17.33 -23.96
CA HIS A 25 31.24 16.25 -24.78
C HIS A 25 32.22 15.31 -24.04
N PHE A 26 32.87 15.80 -22.99
CA PHE A 26 33.83 15.05 -22.19
C PHE A 26 33.28 14.60 -20.84
N GLN A 27 31.99 14.79 -20.55
CA GLN A 27 31.43 14.38 -19.26
C GLN A 27 31.49 12.88 -19.03
N SER A 28 31.19 12.07 -20.06
CA SER A 28 31.36 10.62 -19.98
C SER A 28 32.81 10.28 -19.64
N HIS A 29 33.77 10.85 -20.35
CA HIS A 29 35.20 10.66 -20.09
C HIS A 29 35.59 11.09 -18.67
N ALA A 30 35.09 12.23 -18.19
CA ALA A 30 35.37 12.73 -16.84
C ALA A 30 34.92 11.74 -15.78
N VAL A 31 33.72 11.17 -15.93
CA VAL A 31 33.14 10.19 -14.99
C VAL A 31 33.93 8.89 -15.03
N HIS A 32 34.17 8.32 -16.21
CA HIS A 32 34.91 7.05 -16.35
C HIS A 32 36.36 7.18 -15.88
N PHE A 33 36.99 8.33 -16.14
CA PHE A 33 38.33 8.61 -15.64
C PHE A 33 38.35 8.76 -14.11
N ALA A 34 37.32 9.39 -13.53
CA ALA A 34 37.16 9.45 -12.09
C ALA A 34 36.95 8.06 -11.46
N ILE A 35 36.14 7.20 -12.08
CA ILE A 35 35.92 5.81 -11.64
C ILE A 35 37.26 5.06 -11.58
N GLY A 36 38.04 5.08 -12.67
CA GLY A 36 39.33 4.38 -12.71
C GLY A 36 40.32 4.90 -11.67
N LEU A 37 40.39 6.22 -11.46
CA LEU A 37 41.26 6.79 -10.42
C LEU A 37 40.78 6.50 -8.99
N GLN A 38 39.47 6.39 -8.79
CA GLN A 38 38.90 6.02 -7.49
C GLN A 38 39.22 4.56 -7.14
N GLU A 39 39.12 3.63 -8.10
CA GLU A 39 39.49 2.22 -7.90
C GLU A 39 40.97 2.05 -7.55
N LEU A 40 41.83 2.92 -8.08
CA LEU A 40 43.26 2.96 -7.75
C LEU A 40 43.57 3.70 -6.43
N GLY A 41 42.57 4.29 -5.77
CA GLY A 41 42.75 5.05 -4.52
C GLY A 41 43.50 6.39 -4.71
N LEU A 42 43.51 6.93 -5.93
CA LEU A 42 44.28 8.14 -6.28
C LEU A 42 43.50 9.44 -6.11
N LEU A 43 42.19 9.37 -5.82
CA LEU A 43 41.33 10.54 -5.63
C LEU A 43 41.15 10.86 -4.15
N ARG A 44 41.26 12.15 -3.82
CA ARG A 44 40.85 12.66 -2.52
C ARG A 44 39.37 13.03 -2.55
N LEU A 45 38.57 12.32 -1.77
CA LEU A 45 37.13 12.52 -1.70
C LEU A 45 36.73 13.58 -0.68
N THR A 46 35.61 14.26 -0.98
CA THR A 46 34.92 15.10 0.02
C THR A 46 34.16 14.24 1.00
N GLU A 47 34.17 14.62 2.28
CA GLU A 47 33.41 13.95 3.34
C GLU A 47 31.90 14.19 3.24
N SER A 48 31.47 15.27 2.58
CA SER A 48 30.04 15.59 2.44
C SER A 48 29.55 15.46 1.00
N PRO A 49 28.46 14.71 0.74
CA PRO A 49 27.89 14.56 -0.61
C PRO A 49 27.19 15.84 -1.12
N ARG A 50 26.93 16.84 -0.26
CA ARG A 50 26.29 18.12 -0.64
C ARG A 50 27.25 19.19 -1.14
N SER A 51 28.56 18.97 -1.01
CA SER A 51 29.53 19.97 -1.40
C SER A 51 29.49 20.25 -2.91
N ARG A 52 30.16 21.34 -3.32
CA ARG A 52 30.46 21.56 -4.75
C ARG A 52 31.28 20.38 -5.28
N LEU A 53 31.26 20.21 -6.60
CA LEU A 53 31.99 19.14 -7.27
C LEU A 53 33.47 19.11 -6.86
N LEU A 54 34.08 20.28 -6.69
CA LEU A 54 35.43 20.44 -6.17
C LEU A 54 35.41 21.36 -4.96
N VAL A 55 36.00 20.91 -3.87
CA VAL A 55 36.20 21.67 -2.64
C VAL A 55 37.68 21.85 -2.42
N ARG A 56 38.08 23.03 -1.96
CA ARG A 56 39.44 23.27 -1.48
C ARG A 56 39.40 23.25 0.03
N ASP A 57 40.15 22.33 0.63
CA ASP A 57 40.30 22.25 2.09
C ASP A 57 41.08 23.47 2.62
N SER A 58 40.99 23.70 3.92
CA SER A 58 41.77 24.68 4.69
C SER A 58 43.28 24.59 4.43
N GLY A 59 43.79 23.38 4.17
CA GLY A 59 45.18 23.13 3.75
C GLY A 59 45.49 23.40 2.27
N GLY A 60 44.56 23.98 1.51
CA GLY A 60 44.74 24.31 0.09
C GLY A 60 44.63 23.11 -0.87
N VAL A 61 44.30 21.92 -0.37
CA VAL A 61 44.17 20.67 -1.13
C VAL A 61 42.80 20.57 -1.80
N HIS A 62 42.77 20.14 -3.05
CA HIS A 62 41.53 19.88 -3.78
C HIS A 62 40.97 18.50 -3.44
N ARG A 63 39.67 18.45 -3.13
CA ARG A 63 38.89 17.23 -2.89
C ARG A 63 37.70 17.19 -3.85
N LEU A 64 37.46 16.03 -4.45
CA LEU A 64 36.39 15.80 -5.41
C LEU A 64 35.16 15.19 -4.72
N ASN A 65 33.98 15.71 -5.04
CA ASN A 65 32.72 15.07 -4.68
C ASN A 65 32.34 14.04 -5.74
N TYR A 66 32.89 12.83 -5.57
CA TYR A 66 32.70 11.72 -6.49
C TYR A 66 31.23 11.27 -6.56
N ALA A 67 30.52 11.18 -5.43
CA ALA A 67 29.10 10.85 -5.40
C ALA A 67 28.28 11.82 -6.27
N ARG A 68 28.51 13.13 -6.12
CA ARG A 68 27.81 14.15 -6.92
C ARG A 68 28.14 14.04 -8.41
N LEU A 69 29.38 13.73 -8.77
CA LEU A 69 29.79 13.55 -10.17
C LEU A 69 29.00 12.41 -10.82
N VAL A 70 28.97 11.25 -10.15
CA VAL A 70 28.26 10.06 -10.63
C VAL A 70 26.75 10.31 -10.69
N ILE A 71 26.14 10.84 -9.63
CA ILE A 71 24.69 11.11 -9.58
C ILE A 71 24.28 12.12 -10.65
N SER A 72 25.07 13.18 -10.86
CA SER A 72 24.74 14.20 -11.87
C SER A 72 24.83 13.64 -13.29
N TYR A 73 25.72 12.68 -13.53
CA TYR A 73 25.85 12.00 -14.81
C TYR A 73 24.69 11.03 -15.04
N THR A 74 24.35 10.20 -14.04
CA THR A 74 23.28 9.20 -14.17
C THR A 74 21.90 9.81 -14.32
N ARG A 75 21.65 10.99 -13.72
CA ARG A 75 20.38 11.73 -13.89
C ARG A 75 20.01 12.02 -15.35
N ARG A 76 20.97 12.00 -16.28
CA ARG A 76 20.70 12.22 -17.72
C ARG A 76 19.94 11.06 -18.38
N PHE A 77 20.08 9.85 -17.85
CA PHE A 77 19.51 8.62 -18.43
C PHE A 77 18.83 7.72 -17.39
N SER A 78 18.71 8.15 -16.13
CA SER A 78 18.07 7.37 -15.06
C SER A 78 16.61 7.03 -15.36
N GLN A 79 15.91 7.90 -16.10
CA GLN A 79 14.53 7.69 -16.52
C GLN A 79 14.42 6.76 -17.75
N THR A 80 15.38 6.80 -18.67
CA THR A 80 15.34 5.96 -19.88
C THR A 80 15.90 4.57 -19.62
N ASP A 81 16.99 4.48 -18.85
CA ASP A 81 17.77 3.27 -18.65
C ASP A 81 18.10 3.08 -17.15
N PRO A 82 17.09 2.77 -16.30
CA PRO A 82 17.29 2.61 -14.86
C PRO A 82 18.26 1.48 -14.51
N ARG A 83 18.39 0.46 -15.36
CA ARG A 83 19.35 -0.64 -15.20
C ARG A 83 20.80 -0.20 -15.35
N GLU A 84 21.07 0.72 -16.28
CA GLU A 84 22.41 1.27 -16.47
C GLU A 84 22.72 2.23 -15.33
N ALA A 85 21.77 3.09 -14.93
CA ALA A 85 21.94 4.00 -13.80
C ALA A 85 22.31 3.26 -12.50
N LEU A 86 21.71 2.08 -12.29
CA LEU A 86 22.00 1.23 -11.14
C LEU A 86 23.46 0.74 -11.10
N GLN A 87 24.08 0.45 -12.25
CA GLN A 87 25.50 0.05 -12.31
C GLN A 87 26.41 1.16 -11.79
N TYR A 88 26.12 2.41 -12.16
CA TYR A 88 26.86 3.57 -11.65
C TYR A 88 26.59 3.81 -10.17
N PHE A 89 25.35 3.65 -9.70
CA PHE A 89 25.05 3.79 -8.28
C PHE A 89 25.76 2.74 -7.43
N PHE A 90 25.96 1.52 -7.93
CA PHE A 90 26.70 0.50 -7.20
C PHE A 90 28.14 0.92 -6.87
N LEU A 91 28.77 1.74 -7.71
CA LEU A 91 30.09 2.32 -7.43
C LEU A 91 30.08 3.27 -6.22
N LEU A 92 28.89 3.66 -5.76
CA LEU A 92 28.70 4.51 -4.60
C LEU A 92 28.47 3.75 -3.29
N LYS A 93 28.48 2.41 -3.35
CA LYS A 93 28.23 1.55 -2.20
C LYS A 93 29.30 1.72 -1.12
N GLY A 94 28.87 1.88 0.12
CA GLY A 94 29.74 2.04 1.28
C GLY A 94 30.18 3.49 1.54
N MET A 95 29.75 4.45 0.72
CA MET A 95 29.90 5.86 1.05
C MET A 95 28.73 6.28 1.94
N GLU A 96 29.05 6.82 3.11
CA GLU A 96 28.04 7.30 4.04
C GLU A 96 27.45 8.63 3.55
N GLY A 97 26.13 8.66 3.46
CA GLY A 97 25.34 9.86 3.26
C GLY A 97 25.21 10.67 4.56
N ARG A 98 24.48 11.78 4.47
CA ARG A 98 24.24 12.73 5.58
C ARG A 98 23.70 12.05 6.85
N ASP A 99 22.85 11.04 6.67
CA ASP A 99 22.05 10.44 7.73
C ASP A 99 22.65 9.09 8.20
N GLY A 100 23.92 8.82 7.86
CA GLY A 100 24.57 7.53 8.10
C GLY A 100 24.11 6.40 7.17
N HIS A 101 23.14 6.68 6.29
CA HIS A 101 22.70 5.74 5.27
C HIS A 101 23.64 5.73 4.07
N ASP A 102 23.85 4.54 3.50
CA ASP A 102 24.63 4.34 2.29
C ASP A 102 24.07 5.17 1.13
N VAL A 103 24.93 5.94 0.46
CA VAL A 103 24.57 6.78 -0.70
C VAL A 103 23.95 5.92 -1.80
N PHE A 104 24.43 4.69 -1.98
CA PHE A 104 23.81 3.74 -2.91
C PHE A 104 22.33 3.50 -2.58
N SER A 105 22.00 3.25 -1.31
CA SER A 105 20.61 2.99 -0.89
C SER A 105 19.71 4.20 -1.12
N LEU A 106 20.22 5.40 -0.88
CA LEU A 106 19.52 6.66 -1.17
C LEU A 106 19.26 6.84 -2.67
N CYS A 107 20.26 6.59 -3.51
CA CYS A 107 20.12 6.71 -4.97
C CYS A 107 19.17 5.67 -5.55
N VAL A 108 19.20 4.43 -5.04
CA VAL A 108 18.24 3.41 -5.47
C VAL A 108 16.82 3.77 -5.04
N ALA A 109 16.63 4.28 -3.82
CA ALA A 109 15.33 4.77 -3.38
C ALA A 109 14.82 5.88 -4.32
N GLU A 110 15.62 6.92 -4.56
CA GLU A 110 15.24 8.02 -5.47
C GLU A 110 14.92 7.51 -6.88
N LEU A 111 15.76 6.63 -7.44
CA LEU A 111 15.56 6.04 -8.77
C LEU A 111 14.23 5.27 -8.87
N VAL A 112 13.93 4.44 -7.87
CA VAL A 112 12.73 3.62 -7.85
C VAL A 112 11.48 4.49 -7.70
N MET A 113 11.55 5.53 -6.85
CA MET A 113 10.44 6.46 -6.63
C MET A 113 10.16 7.34 -7.86
N GLU A 114 11.19 7.78 -8.57
CA GLU A 114 11.06 8.57 -9.81
C GLU A 114 10.58 7.73 -10.99
N SER A 115 11.19 6.56 -11.22
CA SER A 115 10.85 5.69 -12.35
C SER A 115 9.51 4.97 -12.20
N ARG A 116 9.08 4.72 -10.95
CA ARG A 116 7.94 3.83 -10.63
C ARG A 116 8.10 2.39 -11.11
N GLU A 117 9.31 1.99 -11.50
CA GLU A 117 9.61 0.64 -11.99
C GLU A 117 10.08 -0.30 -10.86
N PHE A 118 9.32 -0.37 -9.77
CA PHE A 118 9.64 -1.18 -8.58
C PHE A 118 9.97 -2.64 -8.94
N ALA A 119 9.13 -3.25 -9.80
CA ALA A 119 9.27 -4.65 -10.20
C ALA A 119 10.54 -4.91 -11.04
N LEU A 120 11.02 -3.92 -11.79
CA LEU A 120 12.23 -4.04 -12.60
C LEU A 120 13.48 -3.96 -11.73
N ILE A 121 13.48 -3.03 -10.79
CA ILE A 121 14.67 -2.69 -9.99
C ILE A 121 14.78 -3.63 -8.79
N LEU A 122 13.73 -3.73 -7.98
CA LEU A 122 13.71 -4.51 -6.74
C LEU A 122 13.19 -5.93 -6.93
N GLY A 123 12.52 -6.23 -8.04
CA GLY A 123 11.94 -7.54 -8.31
C GLY A 123 10.48 -7.63 -7.88
N ARG A 124 9.88 -8.80 -8.04
CA ARG A 124 8.46 -9.04 -7.73
C ARG A 124 8.25 -10.41 -7.12
N LEU A 125 7.23 -10.54 -6.29
CA LEU A 125 6.74 -11.84 -5.84
C LEU A 125 5.83 -12.47 -6.90
N LEU A 126 6.00 -13.77 -7.09
CA LEU A 126 5.15 -14.61 -7.90
C LEU A 126 3.99 -15.16 -7.03
N PRO A 127 2.91 -15.69 -7.66
CA PRO A 127 1.77 -16.22 -6.92
C PRO A 127 2.11 -17.39 -5.99
N ASP A 128 3.17 -18.14 -6.30
CA ASP A 128 3.72 -19.23 -5.49
C ASP A 128 4.53 -18.75 -4.27
N GLY A 129 4.65 -17.43 -4.07
CA GLY A 129 5.47 -16.82 -3.02
C GLY A 129 6.97 -16.82 -3.31
N SER A 130 7.39 -17.29 -4.48
CA SER A 130 8.78 -17.17 -4.91
C SER A 130 9.09 -15.75 -5.39
N ARG A 131 10.30 -15.27 -5.11
CA ARG A 131 10.74 -13.93 -5.53
C ARG A 131 11.42 -14.03 -6.90
N ARG A 132 10.90 -13.30 -7.88
CA ARG A 132 11.59 -13.04 -9.13
C ARG A 132 12.60 -11.91 -8.92
N PRO A 133 13.90 -12.13 -9.18
CA PRO A 133 14.94 -11.13 -8.95
C PRO A 133 14.75 -9.92 -9.87
N GLY A 134 15.06 -8.75 -9.33
CA GLY A 134 15.18 -7.48 -10.04
C GLY A 134 16.62 -7.18 -10.46
N ALA A 135 16.85 -5.95 -10.93
CA ALA A 135 18.16 -5.49 -11.34
C ALA A 135 19.15 -5.39 -10.16
N VAL A 136 18.67 -5.08 -8.95
CA VAL A 136 19.51 -4.92 -7.75
C VAL A 136 20.14 -6.23 -7.29
N ASP A 137 19.50 -7.37 -7.55
CA ASP A 137 20.00 -8.70 -7.16
C ASP A 137 21.34 -9.06 -7.80
N LYS A 138 21.75 -8.38 -8.87
CA LYS A 138 23.08 -8.53 -9.46
C LYS A 138 24.19 -7.98 -8.55
N PHE A 139 23.86 -7.02 -7.70
CA PHE A 139 24.81 -6.22 -6.93
C PHE A 139 24.78 -6.56 -5.43
N LEU A 140 23.62 -6.94 -4.92
CA LEU A 140 23.43 -7.30 -3.52
C LEU A 140 23.01 -8.76 -3.39
N ARG A 141 23.62 -9.48 -2.44
CA ARG A 141 23.19 -10.83 -2.07
C ARG A 141 21.91 -10.81 -1.24
N ASP A 142 21.79 -9.80 -0.37
CA ASP A 142 20.58 -9.55 0.41
C ASP A 142 20.01 -8.17 0.03
N THR A 143 18.79 -8.17 -0.49
CA THR A 143 18.04 -6.98 -0.90
C THR A 143 16.99 -6.58 0.13
N SER A 144 16.83 -7.33 1.23
CA SER A 144 15.76 -7.13 2.20
C SER A 144 15.85 -5.76 2.87
N GLU A 145 17.03 -5.41 3.38
CA GLU A 145 17.28 -4.12 4.05
C GLU A 145 17.01 -2.92 3.12
N LEU A 146 17.51 -2.99 1.89
CA LEU A 146 17.27 -1.94 0.90
C LEU A 146 15.80 -1.82 0.55
N THR A 147 15.12 -2.95 0.32
CA THR A 147 13.70 -2.96 -0.05
C THR A 147 12.85 -2.42 1.11
N ALA A 148 13.20 -2.73 2.36
CA ALA A 148 12.54 -2.18 3.55
C ALA A 148 12.77 -0.67 3.68
N PHE A 149 13.97 -0.19 3.36
CA PHE A 149 14.27 1.25 3.32
C PHE A 149 13.44 1.97 2.25
N VAL A 150 13.34 1.41 1.04
CA VAL A 150 12.50 1.98 -0.03
C VAL A 150 11.02 1.93 0.35
N ALA A 151 10.55 0.86 1.00
CA ALA A 151 9.18 0.73 1.48
C ALA A 151 8.83 1.84 2.49
N ALA A 152 9.72 2.10 3.46
CA ALA A 152 9.55 3.17 4.44
C ALA A 152 9.51 4.56 3.79
N GLN A 153 10.30 4.81 2.74
CA GLN A 153 10.23 6.05 1.98
C GLN A 153 8.93 6.18 1.18
N ALA A 154 8.45 5.08 0.57
CA ALA A 154 7.17 5.08 -0.13
C ALA A 154 6.00 5.38 0.82
N GLU A 155 6.01 4.79 2.01
CA GLU A 155 5.05 5.07 3.08
C GLU A 155 5.11 6.55 3.51
N ALA A 156 6.30 7.10 3.74
CA ALA A 156 6.47 8.51 4.11
C ALA A 156 5.99 9.50 3.03
N GLN A 157 6.00 9.10 1.76
CA GLN A 157 5.46 9.88 0.64
C GLN A 157 3.94 9.67 0.42
N GLY A 158 3.29 8.83 1.23
CA GLY A 158 1.85 8.52 1.11
C GLY A 158 1.51 7.53 0.00
N LEU A 159 2.49 6.80 -0.53
CA LEU A 159 2.33 5.83 -1.61
C LEU A 159 2.07 4.44 -1.04
N TYR A 160 0.95 4.30 -0.33
CA TYR A 160 0.66 3.11 0.46
C TYR A 160 0.51 1.84 -0.38
N GLU A 161 -0.13 1.89 -1.56
CA GLU A 161 -0.27 0.71 -2.45
C GLU A 161 1.09 0.11 -2.83
N ASP A 162 2.06 0.97 -3.19
CA ASP A 162 3.42 0.55 -3.54
C ASP A 162 4.17 0.07 -2.29
N ALA A 163 4.01 0.76 -1.16
CA ALA A 163 4.61 0.35 0.13
C ALA A 163 4.16 -1.06 0.53
N VAL A 164 2.88 -1.41 0.38
CA VAL A 164 2.38 -2.78 0.66
C VAL A 164 3.12 -3.82 -0.20
N ARG A 165 3.31 -3.57 -1.50
CA ARG A 165 4.04 -4.49 -2.39
C ARG A 165 5.51 -4.63 -2.01
N LEU A 166 6.13 -3.56 -1.52
CA LEU A 166 7.53 -3.57 -1.09
C LEU A 166 7.72 -4.28 0.26
N TYR A 167 6.84 -4.05 1.22
CA TYR A 167 6.86 -4.79 2.50
C TYR A 167 6.59 -6.28 2.31
N ASP A 168 5.70 -6.63 1.38
CA ASP A 168 5.45 -8.01 0.96
C ASP A 168 6.72 -8.64 0.38
N LEU A 169 7.45 -7.91 -0.47
CA LEU A 169 8.74 -8.34 -1.02
C LEU A 169 9.80 -8.59 0.06
N CYS A 170 9.77 -7.85 1.17
CA CYS A 170 10.63 -8.05 2.35
C CYS A 170 10.16 -9.16 3.29
N LYS A 171 9.00 -9.78 3.03
CA LYS A 171 8.31 -10.70 3.96
C LYS A 171 7.94 -10.07 5.31
N ASP A 172 7.80 -8.75 5.37
CA ASP A 172 7.27 -8.06 6.54
C ASP A 172 5.75 -8.09 6.50
N HIS A 173 5.19 -9.25 6.87
CA HIS A 173 3.74 -9.49 6.76
C HIS A 173 2.94 -8.64 7.75
N GLU A 174 3.56 -8.20 8.86
CA GLU A 174 2.89 -7.35 9.84
C GLU A 174 2.57 -5.99 9.23
N LYS A 175 3.58 -5.31 8.66
CA LYS A 175 3.36 -4.02 8.00
C LYS A 175 2.46 -4.10 6.76
N VAL A 176 2.53 -5.21 6.03
CA VAL A 176 1.61 -5.47 4.91
C VAL A 176 0.17 -5.45 5.39
N LEU A 177 -0.14 -6.19 6.46
CA LEU A 177 -1.50 -6.30 6.95
C LEU A 177 -1.98 -5.02 7.63
N THR A 178 -1.14 -4.31 8.39
CA THR A 178 -1.54 -3.04 9.02
C THR A 178 -1.92 -2.00 7.97
N LEU A 179 -1.06 -1.77 6.98
CA LEU A 179 -1.32 -0.81 5.91
C LEU A 179 -2.51 -1.23 5.05
N LEU A 180 -2.59 -2.52 4.70
CA LEU A 180 -3.68 -3.01 3.87
C LEU A 180 -5.03 -2.93 4.60
N ASN A 181 -5.10 -3.27 5.90
CA ASN A 181 -6.31 -3.13 6.69
C ASN A 181 -6.81 -1.68 6.74
N GLN A 182 -5.89 -0.71 6.89
CA GLN A 182 -6.23 0.71 6.84
C GLN A 182 -6.79 1.11 5.47
N LEU A 183 -6.13 0.71 4.38
CA LEU A 183 -6.57 1.01 3.02
C LEU A 183 -7.93 0.37 2.70
N LEU A 184 -8.10 -0.92 3.01
CA LEU A 184 -9.35 -1.65 2.79
C LEU A 184 -10.50 -1.03 3.59
N SER A 185 -10.28 -0.68 4.85
CA SER A 185 -11.33 -0.05 5.69
C SER A 185 -11.88 1.24 5.08
N SER A 186 -11.03 2.03 4.43
CA SER A 186 -11.45 3.30 3.81
C SER A 186 -12.26 3.11 2.52
N VAL A 187 -12.11 1.97 1.85
CA VAL A 187 -12.70 1.73 0.52
C VAL A 187 -13.79 0.65 0.55
N ALA A 188 -13.95 -0.04 1.69
CA ALA A 188 -14.82 -1.19 1.87
C ALA A 188 -16.29 -0.97 1.47
N SER A 189 -16.85 0.24 1.66
CA SER A 189 -18.25 0.55 1.33
C SER A 189 -18.46 1.13 -0.08
N SER A 190 -17.39 1.55 -0.75
CA SER A 190 -17.45 2.19 -2.07
C SER A 190 -18.00 1.25 -3.15
N PRO A 191 -18.73 1.73 -4.17
CA PRO A 191 -19.24 0.88 -5.23
C PRO A 191 -18.10 0.26 -6.08
N PRO A 192 -18.24 -0.99 -6.55
CA PRO A 192 -17.29 -1.61 -7.45
C PRO A 192 -17.31 -0.86 -8.79
N SER A 193 -16.20 -0.22 -9.11
CA SER A 193 -15.99 0.43 -10.41
C SER A 193 -14.68 -0.08 -11.01
N PRO A 194 -14.67 -0.48 -12.30
CA PRO A 194 -13.48 -1.03 -12.92
C PRO A 194 -12.36 0.01 -12.92
N GLN A 195 -11.12 -0.42 -12.63
CA GLN A 195 -9.93 0.44 -12.53
C GLN A 195 -9.94 1.45 -11.37
N SER A 196 -10.92 1.40 -10.48
CA SER A 196 -10.92 2.22 -9.28
C SER A 196 -9.86 1.77 -8.28
N GLN A 197 -9.54 2.65 -7.33
CA GLN A 197 -8.68 2.30 -6.20
C GLN A 197 -9.21 1.05 -5.45
N ARG A 198 -10.54 0.92 -5.32
CA ARG A 198 -11.20 -0.27 -4.75
C ARG A 198 -10.80 -1.54 -5.48
N ASP A 199 -10.98 -1.57 -6.79
CA ASP A 199 -10.73 -2.75 -7.63
C ASP A 199 -9.26 -3.17 -7.55
N ARG A 200 -8.33 -2.21 -7.63
CA ARG A 200 -6.89 -2.49 -7.49
C ARG A 200 -6.53 -3.04 -6.11
N LEU A 201 -7.06 -2.45 -5.03
CA LEU A 201 -6.85 -2.91 -3.66
C LEU A 201 -7.47 -4.28 -3.40
N GLN A 202 -8.66 -4.54 -3.96
CA GLN A 202 -9.33 -5.83 -3.87
C GLN A 202 -8.53 -6.92 -4.57
N GLN A 203 -8.06 -6.68 -5.80
CA GLN A 203 -7.21 -7.62 -6.52
C GLN A 203 -5.92 -7.93 -5.76
N LEU A 204 -5.29 -6.90 -5.18
CA LEU A 204 -4.11 -7.05 -4.34
C LEU A 204 -4.40 -7.85 -3.06
N ALA A 205 -5.52 -7.58 -2.38
CA ALA A 205 -5.94 -8.27 -1.17
C ALA A 205 -6.28 -9.74 -1.44
N VAL A 206 -7.03 -10.05 -2.51
CA VAL A 206 -7.35 -11.44 -2.88
C VAL A 206 -6.07 -12.22 -3.21
N ALA A 207 -5.16 -11.63 -4.00
CA ALA A 207 -3.88 -12.28 -4.32
C ALA A 207 -3.03 -12.56 -3.06
N LEU A 208 -3.03 -11.63 -2.10
CA LEU A 208 -2.37 -11.80 -0.80
C LEU A 208 -3.04 -12.88 0.05
N ALA A 209 -4.37 -12.89 0.11
CA ALA A 209 -5.16 -13.85 0.86
C ALA A 209 -4.93 -15.29 0.37
N ASP A 210 -4.94 -15.50 -0.94
CA ASP A 210 -4.68 -16.81 -1.54
C ASP A 210 -3.26 -17.29 -1.24
N ARG A 211 -2.28 -16.38 -1.31
CA ARG A 211 -0.89 -16.71 -1.00
C ARG A 211 -0.67 -17.00 0.48
N TYR A 212 -1.26 -16.21 1.39
CA TYR A 212 -1.14 -16.44 2.84
C TYR A 212 -1.84 -17.71 3.29
N LYS A 213 -2.93 -18.11 2.62
CA LYS A 213 -3.58 -19.42 2.84
C LYS A 213 -2.69 -20.58 2.36
N GLY A 214 -2.00 -20.42 1.23
CA GLY A 214 -1.14 -21.48 0.66
C GLY A 214 0.23 -21.62 1.31
N CYS A 215 0.91 -20.50 1.58
CA CYS A 215 2.31 -20.47 2.05
C CYS A 215 2.44 -20.22 3.56
N GLY A 216 1.35 -19.86 4.24
CA GLY A 216 1.37 -19.36 5.61
C GLY A 216 1.84 -17.90 5.71
N HIS A 217 1.68 -17.31 6.89
CA HIS A 217 2.10 -15.93 7.19
C HIS A 217 2.79 -15.82 8.55
N SER A 218 3.72 -14.87 8.69
CA SER A 218 4.38 -14.54 9.96
C SER A 218 3.65 -13.49 10.80
N ALA A 219 2.54 -12.94 10.29
CA ALA A 219 1.82 -11.87 10.97
C ALA A 219 1.02 -12.39 12.18
N PRO A 220 0.75 -11.52 13.18
CA PRO A 220 -0.09 -11.88 14.31
C PRO A 220 -1.51 -12.23 13.87
N HIS A 221 -2.08 -13.22 14.55
CA HIS A 221 -3.40 -13.78 14.20
C HIS A 221 -4.52 -12.73 14.27
N SER A 222 -4.41 -11.72 15.14
CA SER A 222 -5.36 -10.60 15.22
C SER A 222 -5.40 -9.80 13.91
N LEU A 223 -4.26 -9.38 13.38
CA LEU A 223 -4.18 -8.62 12.13
C LEU A 223 -4.68 -9.41 10.93
N ALA A 224 -4.35 -10.70 10.88
CA ALA A 224 -4.85 -11.61 9.85
C ALA A 224 -6.37 -11.78 9.93
N HIS A 225 -6.91 -11.92 11.15
CA HIS A 225 -8.36 -11.99 11.36
C HIS A 225 -9.06 -10.72 10.86
N ILE A 226 -8.55 -9.53 11.20
CA ILE A 226 -9.10 -8.25 10.71
C ILE A 226 -9.10 -8.22 9.17
N PHE A 227 -8.00 -8.64 8.56
CA PHE A 227 -7.84 -8.66 7.11
C PHE A 227 -8.88 -9.55 6.43
N PHE A 228 -9.10 -10.77 6.93
CA PHE A 228 -10.13 -11.65 6.38
C PHE A 228 -11.54 -11.11 6.60
N VAL A 229 -11.83 -10.53 7.77
CA VAL A 229 -13.12 -9.89 8.03
C VAL A 229 -13.36 -8.71 7.08
N LEU A 230 -12.35 -7.88 6.82
CA LEU A 230 -12.46 -6.78 5.85
C LEU A 230 -12.70 -7.30 4.42
N LEU A 231 -12.06 -8.40 4.04
CA LEU A 231 -12.29 -9.04 2.74
C LEU A 231 -13.73 -9.54 2.62
N ASP A 232 -14.27 -10.16 3.67
CA ASP A 232 -15.67 -10.61 3.73
C ASP A 232 -16.67 -9.43 3.74
N ILE A 233 -16.30 -8.31 4.35
CA ILE A 233 -17.08 -7.06 4.25
C ILE A 233 -17.09 -6.55 2.80
N MET A 234 -15.97 -6.61 2.09
CA MET A 234 -15.92 -6.21 0.68
C MET A 234 -16.78 -7.10 -0.20
N THR A 235 -16.74 -8.43 -0.01
CA THR A 235 -17.60 -9.35 -0.76
C THR A 235 -19.08 -9.07 -0.49
N PHE A 236 -19.46 -8.75 0.76
CA PHE A 236 -20.81 -8.29 1.09
C PHE A 236 -21.20 -7.05 0.27
N PHE A 237 -20.36 -6.01 0.25
CA PHE A 237 -20.65 -4.80 -0.51
C PHE A 237 -20.70 -5.06 -2.03
N ASP A 238 -19.89 -5.99 -2.55
CA ASP A 238 -19.98 -6.38 -3.96
C ASP A 238 -21.34 -7.02 -4.25
N HIS A 239 -21.82 -7.95 -3.44
CA HIS A 239 -23.16 -8.55 -3.61
C HIS A 239 -24.27 -7.50 -3.47
N TYR A 240 -24.13 -6.56 -2.53
CA TYR A 240 -25.05 -5.44 -2.32
C TYR A 240 -25.17 -4.56 -3.57
N HIS A 241 -24.04 -4.09 -4.12
CA HIS A 241 -24.03 -3.22 -5.30
C HIS A 241 -24.50 -3.94 -6.57
N HIS A 242 -24.28 -5.27 -6.67
CA HIS A 242 -24.81 -6.10 -7.76
C HIS A 242 -26.29 -6.49 -7.59
N LYS A 243 -26.99 -5.97 -6.56
CA LYS A 243 -28.41 -6.27 -6.25
C LYS A 243 -28.69 -7.77 -6.03
N ARG A 244 -27.72 -8.53 -5.54
CA ARG A 244 -27.88 -9.95 -5.18
C ARG A 244 -28.25 -10.07 -3.72
N GLU A 245 -29.50 -9.77 -3.40
CA GLU A 245 -29.98 -9.56 -2.02
C GLU A 245 -29.82 -10.80 -1.14
N ASP A 246 -30.17 -11.98 -1.65
CA ASP A 246 -30.10 -13.23 -0.89
C ASP A 246 -28.65 -13.58 -0.49
N GLN A 247 -27.72 -13.47 -1.44
CA GLN A 247 -26.29 -13.72 -1.20
C GLN A 247 -25.69 -12.70 -0.23
N ALA A 248 -26.06 -11.42 -0.36
CA ALA A 248 -25.60 -10.39 0.56
C ALA A 248 -26.08 -10.65 2.00
N LEU A 249 -27.33 -11.12 2.16
CA LEU A 249 -27.89 -11.46 3.48
C LEU A 249 -27.27 -12.70 4.11
N GLU A 250 -26.85 -13.68 3.30
CA GLU A 250 -26.10 -14.84 3.79
C GLU A 250 -24.71 -14.42 4.29
N VAL A 251 -23.97 -13.63 3.52
CA VAL A 251 -22.62 -13.17 3.91
C VAL A 251 -22.65 -12.33 5.19
N ILE A 252 -23.60 -11.39 5.33
CA ILE A 252 -23.71 -10.58 6.55
C ILE A 252 -24.12 -11.38 7.79
N GLN A 253 -24.90 -12.46 7.62
CA GLN A 253 -25.21 -13.39 8.71
C GLN A 253 -23.99 -14.24 9.10
N GLN A 254 -23.17 -14.64 8.12
CA GLN A 254 -21.92 -15.38 8.36
C GLN A 254 -20.86 -14.51 9.06
N LEU A 255 -20.78 -13.22 8.70
CA LEU A 255 -19.90 -12.24 9.34
C LEU A 255 -20.15 -12.10 10.85
N LYS A 256 -21.38 -12.39 11.33
CA LYS A 256 -21.79 -12.29 12.74
C LYS A 256 -21.47 -10.94 13.40
N LEU A 257 -21.25 -9.89 12.60
CA LEU A 257 -20.98 -8.54 13.08
C LEU A 257 -22.26 -7.84 13.55
N LEU A 258 -23.39 -8.17 12.92
CA LEU A 258 -24.70 -7.59 13.21
C LEU A 258 -25.62 -8.63 13.88
N PRO A 259 -26.48 -8.21 14.82
CA PRO A 259 -27.46 -9.10 15.46
C PRO A 259 -28.64 -9.39 14.51
N LEU A 260 -28.38 -10.15 13.45
CA LEU A 260 -29.38 -10.53 12.45
C LEU A 260 -29.99 -11.92 12.73
N VAL A 261 -29.30 -12.75 13.52
CA VAL A 261 -29.71 -14.14 13.80
C VAL A 261 -30.64 -14.19 15.01
N ALA A 262 -31.71 -14.98 14.91
CA ALA A 262 -32.66 -15.18 16.00
C ALA A 262 -31.98 -15.90 17.18
N GLY A 263 -31.76 -15.18 18.29
CA GLY A 263 -31.16 -15.71 19.52
C GLY A 263 -29.93 -14.95 20.00
N GLU A 264 -29.35 -14.06 19.19
CA GLU A 264 -28.24 -13.20 19.63
C GLU A 264 -28.77 -12.01 20.43
N THR A 265 -28.20 -11.77 21.61
CA THR A 265 -28.55 -10.59 22.41
C THR A 265 -27.78 -9.37 21.91
N VAL A 266 -28.47 -8.24 21.81
CA VAL A 266 -27.91 -6.97 21.33
C VAL A 266 -26.72 -6.56 22.21
N GLU A 267 -26.82 -6.82 23.51
CA GLU A 267 -25.83 -6.51 24.53
C GLU A 267 -24.51 -7.27 24.31
N GLN A 268 -24.57 -8.54 23.89
CA GLN A 268 -23.37 -9.34 23.58
C GLN A 268 -22.63 -8.79 22.36
N LYS A 269 -23.36 -8.37 21.32
CA LYS A 269 -22.74 -7.75 20.13
C LYS A 269 -22.19 -6.37 20.44
N VAL A 270 -22.83 -5.59 21.31
CA VAL A 270 -22.30 -4.30 21.77
C VAL A 270 -21.03 -4.48 22.62
N ALA A 271 -20.97 -5.54 23.43
CA ALA A 271 -19.74 -5.89 24.16
C ALA A 271 -18.62 -6.32 23.21
N LEU A 272 -18.92 -7.16 22.22
CA LEU A 272 -17.97 -7.54 21.16
C LEU A 272 -17.48 -6.31 20.39
N PHE A 273 -18.36 -5.36 20.09
CA PHE A 273 -18.02 -4.12 19.40
C PHE A 273 -16.98 -3.28 20.14
N ARG A 274 -17.01 -3.26 21.47
CA ARG A 274 -15.99 -2.54 22.27
C ARG A 274 -14.60 -3.16 22.14
N THR A 275 -14.53 -4.45 21.85
CA THR A 275 -13.28 -5.21 21.64
C THR A 275 -12.85 -5.27 20.16
N MET A 276 -13.68 -4.79 19.24
CA MET A 276 -13.35 -4.77 17.81
C MET A 276 -12.36 -3.65 17.48
N GLU A 277 -11.53 -3.92 16.48
CA GLU A 277 -10.49 -3.01 16.00
C GLU A 277 -11.07 -1.84 15.21
N ASP A 278 -10.34 -0.72 15.19
CA ASP A 278 -10.80 0.56 14.66
C ASP A 278 -11.14 0.49 13.17
N GLU A 279 -10.40 -0.30 12.39
CA GLU A 279 -10.60 -0.50 10.95
C GLU A 279 -11.97 -1.09 10.64
N VAL A 280 -12.39 -2.13 11.38
CA VAL A 280 -13.70 -2.76 11.20
C VAL A 280 -14.81 -1.84 11.71
N ARG A 281 -14.55 -1.08 12.79
CA ARG A 281 -15.49 -0.12 13.36
C ARG A 281 -15.90 0.96 12.36
N ARG A 282 -14.96 1.42 11.52
CA ARG A 282 -15.21 2.43 10.48
C ARG A 282 -16.19 1.96 9.41
N CYS A 283 -16.24 0.65 9.12
CA CYS A 283 -17.16 0.09 8.13
C CYS A 283 -18.59 -0.13 8.69
N LEU A 284 -18.76 -0.10 10.01
CA LEU A 284 -20.05 -0.43 10.64
C LEU A 284 -21.23 0.47 10.21
N PRO A 285 -21.10 1.82 10.14
CA PRO A 285 -22.22 2.67 9.73
C PRO A 285 -22.76 2.29 8.35
N ASP A 286 -21.86 2.03 7.41
CA ASP A 286 -22.23 1.66 6.04
C ASP A 286 -22.83 0.25 5.98
N LEU A 287 -22.30 -0.70 6.78
CA LEU A 287 -22.85 -2.04 6.92
C LEU A 287 -24.28 -2.02 7.48
N LEU A 288 -24.55 -1.18 8.49
CA LEU A 288 -25.88 -1.01 9.07
C LEU A 288 -26.87 -0.46 8.03
N LEU A 289 -26.47 0.56 7.28
CA LEU A 289 -27.30 1.15 6.23
C LEU A 289 -27.58 0.17 5.09
N ALA A 290 -26.55 -0.53 4.61
CA ALA A 290 -26.69 -1.53 3.55
C ALA A 290 -27.54 -2.73 3.99
N SER A 291 -27.38 -3.17 5.24
CA SER A 291 -28.21 -4.25 5.80
C SER A 291 -29.67 -3.82 5.92
N MET A 292 -29.93 -2.58 6.37
CA MET A 292 -31.29 -2.06 6.46
C MET A 292 -31.95 -1.86 5.11
N SER A 293 -31.22 -1.37 4.10
CA SER A 293 -31.77 -1.24 2.74
C SER A 293 -32.06 -2.59 2.10
N LEU A 294 -31.25 -3.63 2.37
CA LEU A 294 -31.54 -5.01 1.96
C LEU A 294 -32.82 -5.55 2.61
N LEU A 295 -32.96 -5.39 3.93
CA LEU A 295 -34.18 -5.81 4.65
C LEU A 295 -35.43 -5.07 4.12
N TYR A 296 -35.28 -3.78 3.81
CA TYR A 296 -36.34 -2.98 3.21
C TYR A 296 -36.71 -3.47 1.80
N SER A 297 -35.73 -3.75 0.94
CA SER A 297 -35.96 -4.26 -0.41
C SER A 297 -36.69 -5.59 -0.40
N GLN A 298 -36.28 -6.53 0.48
CA GLN A 298 -36.99 -7.79 0.67
C GLN A 298 -38.43 -7.57 1.16
N TYR A 299 -38.66 -6.64 2.09
CA TYR A 299 -40.00 -6.30 2.56
C TYR A 299 -40.89 -5.77 1.43
N CYS A 300 -40.38 -4.85 0.60
CA CYS A 300 -41.09 -4.37 -0.59
C CYS A 300 -41.37 -5.49 -1.58
N GLY A 301 -40.42 -6.41 -1.79
CA GLY A 301 -40.60 -7.61 -2.62
C GLY A 301 -41.74 -8.50 -2.11
N THR A 302 -41.88 -8.65 -0.78
CA THR A 302 -43.02 -9.38 -0.20
C THR A 302 -44.35 -8.62 -0.29
N ASN A 303 -44.33 -7.29 -0.47
CA ASN A 303 -45.52 -6.46 -0.65
C ASN A 303 -46.01 -6.40 -2.11
N ALA A 304 -45.24 -6.92 -3.08
CA ALA A 304 -45.68 -7.02 -4.46
C ALA A 304 -46.91 -7.95 -4.55
N PRO A 305 -47.99 -7.53 -5.24
CA PRO A 305 -49.20 -8.34 -5.30
C PRO A 305 -48.89 -9.67 -5.99
N SER A 306 -49.00 -10.76 -5.24
CA SER A 306 -48.93 -12.11 -5.80
C SER A 306 -50.01 -12.24 -6.88
N SER A 307 -49.60 -12.52 -8.12
CA SER A 307 -50.49 -12.64 -9.28
C SER A 307 -51.45 -13.84 -9.22
N ARG A 308 -51.59 -14.50 -8.06
CA ARG A 308 -52.45 -15.66 -7.84
C ARG A 308 -53.34 -15.41 -6.62
N PRO A 309 -54.65 -15.20 -6.82
CA PRO A 309 -55.61 -15.11 -5.72
C PRO A 309 -55.71 -16.47 -5.04
N GLY A 310 -55.40 -16.56 -3.75
CA GLY A 310 -55.71 -17.73 -2.91
C GLY A 310 -54.54 -18.54 -2.34
N GLN A 311 -53.29 -18.09 -2.49
CA GLN A 311 -52.14 -18.77 -1.86
C GLN A 311 -51.84 -18.14 -0.50
N GLN A 312 -52.02 -18.94 0.57
CA GLN A 312 -51.95 -18.60 2.00
C GLN A 312 -50.96 -17.47 2.39
N ASP A 313 -51.52 -16.32 2.79
CA ASP A 313 -50.79 -15.13 3.28
C ASP A 313 -49.98 -15.36 4.57
N GLY A 314 -50.28 -16.43 5.33
CA GLY A 314 -49.66 -16.66 6.63
C GLY A 314 -48.13 -16.84 6.61
N GLY A 315 -47.60 -17.44 5.53
CA GLY A 315 -46.15 -17.59 5.35
C GLY A 315 -45.45 -16.27 5.07
N GLN A 316 -46.04 -15.43 4.22
CA GLN A 316 -45.52 -14.11 3.90
C GLN A 316 -45.60 -13.16 5.11
N GLU A 317 -46.68 -13.25 5.89
CA GLU A 317 -46.83 -12.44 7.09
C GLU A 317 -45.81 -12.81 8.19
N ALA A 318 -45.49 -14.10 8.34
CA ALA A 318 -44.44 -14.55 9.26
C ALA A 318 -43.04 -14.03 8.85
N VAL A 319 -42.74 -14.02 7.54
CA VAL A 319 -41.50 -13.45 7.00
C VAL A 319 -41.45 -11.94 7.25
N ARG A 320 -42.55 -11.21 7.02
CA ARG A 320 -42.63 -9.76 7.30
C ARG A 320 -42.40 -9.45 8.78
N ARG A 321 -43.00 -10.23 9.70
CA ARG A 321 -42.76 -10.07 11.14
C ARG A 321 -41.30 -10.30 11.51
N LYS A 322 -40.64 -11.29 10.87
CA LYS A 322 -39.21 -11.56 11.07
C LYS A 322 -38.33 -10.38 10.59
N LEU A 323 -38.59 -9.86 9.39
CA LEU A 323 -37.85 -8.72 8.83
C LEU A 323 -38.00 -7.45 9.69
N ARG A 324 -39.22 -7.12 10.13
CA ARG A 324 -39.46 -5.99 11.04
C ARG A 324 -38.76 -6.16 12.38
N ARG A 325 -38.73 -7.39 12.91
CA ARG A 325 -38.00 -7.69 14.15
C ARG A 325 -36.50 -7.47 13.97
N GLN A 326 -35.91 -7.95 12.87
CA GLN A 326 -34.49 -7.75 12.57
C GLN A 326 -34.15 -6.26 12.41
N ALA A 327 -34.98 -5.48 11.72
CA ALA A 327 -34.80 -4.04 11.58
C ALA A 327 -34.80 -3.32 12.95
N ARG A 328 -35.75 -3.64 13.84
CA ARG A 328 -35.79 -3.10 15.21
C ARG A 328 -34.55 -3.44 16.03
N THR A 329 -34.06 -4.67 15.90
CA THR A 329 -32.83 -5.12 16.57
C THR A 329 -31.62 -4.33 16.07
N LEU A 330 -31.51 -4.05 14.77
CA LEU A 330 -30.43 -3.22 14.22
C LEU A 330 -30.45 -1.79 14.74
N ILE A 331 -31.62 -1.18 14.91
CA ILE A 331 -31.75 0.20 15.44
C ILE A 331 -31.41 0.24 16.91
N THR A 332 -31.89 -0.74 17.68
CA THR A 332 -31.56 -0.88 19.09
C THR A 332 -30.05 -1.03 19.25
N PHE A 333 -29.41 -1.85 18.40
CA PHE A 333 -27.96 -1.98 18.35
C PHE A 333 -27.28 -0.66 18.02
N ALA A 334 -27.69 0.04 16.96
CA ALA A 334 -27.15 1.33 16.55
C ALA A 334 -27.25 2.40 17.66
N GLY A 335 -28.34 2.40 18.43
CA GLY A 335 -28.55 3.32 19.56
C GLY A 335 -27.76 2.98 20.83
N MET A 336 -27.36 1.71 21.02
CA MET A 336 -26.59 1.26 22.18
C MET A 336 -25.07 1.29 21.97
N VAL A 337 -24.62 1.47 20.73
CA VAL A 337 -23.20 1.57 20.40
C VAL A 337 -22.63 2.88 20.99
N PRO A 338 -21.56 2.83 21.80
CA PRO A 338 -20.98 4.01 22.46
C PRO A 338 -20.26 4.97 21.50
N TYR A 339 -20.08 4.56 20.26
CA TYR A 339 -19.54 5.37 19.18
C TYR A 339 -20.67 6.20 18.56
N GLN A 340 -20.50 7.51 18.44
CA GLN A 340 -21.46 8.34 17.71
C GLN A 340 -21.37 7.97 16.24
N LEU A 341 -22.28 7.09 15.80
CA LEU A 341 -22.56 6.90 14.38
C LEU A 341 -22.86 8.28 13.77
N PRO A 342 -22.44 8.55 12.53
CA PRO A 342 -22.79 9.80 11.84
C PRO A 342 -24.30 10.06 11.97
N GLY A 343 -24.69 11.30 12.30
CA GLY A 343 -26.09 11.65 12.57
C GLY A 343 -27.04 11.25 11.43
N ASP A 344 -26.55 11.33 10.19
CA ASP A 344 -27.26 10.92 8.97
C ASP A 344 -27.57 9.42 8.95
N THR A 345 -26.68 8.58 9.48
CA THR A 345 -26.87 7.13 9.55
C THR A 345 -28.08 6.81 10.43
N ASN A 346 -28.15 7.37 11.64
CA ASN A 346 -29.26 7.11 12.56
C ASN A 346 -30.60 7.62 12.01
N ALA A 347 -30.63 8.82 11.42
CA ALA A 347 -31.84 9.37 10.81
C ALA A 347 -32.37 8.48 9.67
N ARG A 348 -31.47 7.97 8.82
CA ARG A 348 -31.83 7.12 7.67
C ARG A 348 -32.27 5.72 8.09
N LEU A 349 -31.67 5.15 9.15
CA LEU A 349 -32.10 3.88 9.75
C LEU A 349 -33.55 3.98 10.28
N VAL A 350 -33.87 5.06 11.01
CA VAL A 350 -35.22 5.32 11.54
C VAL A 350 -36.23 5.56 10.40
N GLN A 351 -35.84 6.28 9.35
CA GLN A 351 -36.69 6.50 8.18
C GLN A 351 -37.05 5.18 7.47
N LEU A 352 -36.06 4.28 7.27
CA LEU A 352 -36.29 2.98 6.65
C LEU A 352 -37.18 2.08 7.53
N GLU A 353 -37.04 2.14 8.85
CA GLU A 353 -37.94 1.40 9.76
C GLU A 353 -39.37 1.91 9.67
N ALA A 354 -39.55 3.24 9.70
CA ALA A 354 -40.86 3.87 9.63
C ALA A 354 -41.63 3.37 8.40
N LEU A 355 -40.96 3.30 7.24
CA LEU A 355 -41.51 2.78 5.98
C LEU A 355 -41.87 1.28 6.02
N MET A 356 -41.28 0.49 6.91
CA MET A 356 -41.65 -0.93 7.11
C MET A 356 -42.80 -1.11 8.10
N THR A 357 -43.03 -0.12 8.97
CA THR A 357 -44.08 -0.14 10.00
C THR A 357 -45.36 0.57 9.61
N SER A 358 -45.30 1.53 8.68
CA SER A 358 -46.46 2.08 7.94
C SER A 358 -47.01 1.05 6.97
#